data_AF-A0A3B9KY71-F1
#
_entry.id   AF-A0A3B9KY71-F1
#
_cell.length_a   1.000
_cell.length_b   1.000
_cell.length_c   1.000
_cell.angle_alpha   90.00
_cell.angle_beta   90.00
_cell.angle_gamma   90.00
#
_symmetry.space_group_name_H-M   'P 1'
#
loop_
_entity.id
_entity.type
_entity.pdbx_description
1 polymer ?
#
loop_
_entity_poly.entity_id
_entity_poly.type
_entity_poly.pdbx_seq_one_letter_code
_entity_poly.pdbx_strand_id
1 'polypeptide(L)'
;FKAYFSDGRDIGETDVLVDIAREIDLDSSIVAELLPTDADVDNVRQEEALFQQMGISGVPTYIANRRVAVQGAETAEKLARFLKDAAARLPEERPAGS
;
A
#
# COMPACT_ATOMS: atom_id res chain seq x y z
N PHE A 1 -1.95 1.91 -11.57
CA PHE A 1 -2.55 0.67 -12.12
C PHE A 1 -2.98 0.81 -13.57
N LYS A 2 -4.00 1.62 -13.89
CA LYS A 2 -4.48 1.81 -15.28
C LYS A 2 -3.36 2.12 -16.28
N ALA A 3 -2.49 3.09 -15.94
CA ALA A 3 -1.36 3.49 -16.78
C ALA A 3 -0.46 2.31 -17.23
N TYR A 4 -0.14 1.40 -16.31
CA TYR A 4 0.72 0.25 -16.59
C TYR A 4 -0.05 -0.93 -17.21
N PHE A 5 -1.14 -1.37 -16.56
CA PHE A 5 -1.85 -2.61 -16.92
C PHE A 5 -2.84 -2.46 -18.08
N SER A 6 -3.33 -1.24 -18.36
CA SER A 6 -4.34 -1.00 -19.39
C SER A 6 -3.80 -0.13 -20.52
N ASP A 7 -3.06 0.92 -20.18
CA ASP A 7 -2.64 1.93 -21.16
C ASP A 7 -1.22 1.68 -21.70
N GLY A 8 -0.47 0.72 -21.13
CA GLY A 8 0.86 0.34 -21.59
C GLY A 8 1.94 1.43 -21.44
N ARG A 9 1.72 2.41 -20.57
CA ARG A 9 2.68 3.49 -20.29
C ARG A 9 3.85 2.95 -19.47
N ASP A 10 5.05 3.46 -19.75
CA ASP A 10 6.25 3.13 -18.97
C ASP A 10 6.27 3.92 -17.65
N ILE A 11 5.99 3.24 -16.54
CA ILE A 11 5.98 3.83 -15.19
C ILE A 11 7.37 3.90 -14.56
N GLY A 12 8.43 3.49 -15.27
CA GLY A 12 9.82 3.77 -14.89
C GLY A 12 10.27 5.19 -15.26
N GLU A 13 9.53 5.86 -16.15
CA GLU A 13 9.85 7.21 -16.61
C GLU A 13 9.25 8.30 -15.71
N THR A 14 10.08 9.29 -15.33
CA THR A 14 9.67 10.36 -14.41
C THR A 14 8.52 11.19 -14.98
N ASP A 15 8.59 11.56 -16.26
CA ASP A 15 7.56 12.37 -16.92
C ASP A 15 6.19 11.66 -16.92
N VAL A 16 6.18 10.34 -17.06
CA VAL A 16 4.95 9.54 -17.01
C VAL A 16 4.33 9.61 -15.61
N LEU A 17 5.13 9.52 -14.55
CA LEU A 17 4.65 9.60 -13.17
C LEU A 17 4.19 11.01 -12.79
N VAL A 18 4.85 12.07 -13.29
CA VAL A 18 4.44 13.47 -13.12
C VAL A 18 3.10 13.75 -13.81
N ASP A 19 2.90 13.23 -15.01
CA ASP A 19 1.62 13.35 -15.71
C ASP A 19 0.49 12.59 -14.99
N ILE A 20 0.77 11.38 -14.49
CA ILE A 20 -0.20 10.63 -13.68
C ILE A 20 -0.58 11.41 -12.41
N ALA A 21 0.39 12.03 -11.74
CA ALA A 21 0.13 12.87 -10.56
C ALA A 21 -0.84 14.01 -10.88
N ARG A 22 -0.65 14.69 -12.02
CA ARG A 22 -1.57 15.74 -12.50
C ARG A 22 -2.98 15.20 -12.77
N GLU A 23 -3.10 14.02 -13.38
CA GLU A 23 -4.40 13.40 -13.70
C GLU A 23 -5.23 13.07 -12.44
N ILE A 24 -4.60 12.93 -11.27
CA ILE A 24 -5.26 12.63 -9.99
C ILE A 24 -5.21 13.80 -9.00
N ASP A 25 -5.00 15.03 -9.49
CA ASP A 25 -4.98 16.29 -8.73
C ASP A 25 -3.87 16.38 -7.65
N LEU A 26 -2.78 15.62 -7.80
CA LEU A 26 -1.55 15.84 -7.03
C LEU A 26 -0.72 16.98 -7.64
N ASP A 27 0.05 17.67 -6.80
CA ASP A 27 0.94 18.74 -7.25
C ASP A 27 2.10 18.16 -8.07
N SER A 28 1.97 18.24 -9.39
CA SER A 28 2.98 17.77 -10.34
C SER A 28 4.34 18.45 -10.19
N SER A 29 4.41 19.66 -9.63
CA SER A 29 5.69 20.35 -9.41
C SER A 29 6.47 19.73 -8.26
N ILE A 30 5.79 19.40 -7.16
CA ILE A 30 6.37 18.68 -6.02
C ILE A 30 6.82 17.29 -6.46
N VAL A 31 6.01 16.58 -7.24
CA VAL A 31 6.38 15.25 -7.75
C VAL A 31 7.62 15.34 -8.65
N ALA A 32 7.66 16.28 -9.59
CA ALA A 32 8.81 16.47 -10.47
C ALA A 32 10.10 16.83 -9.71
N GLU A 33 9.97 17.55 -8.59
CA GLU A 33 11.09 17.93 -7.73
C GLU A 33 11.61 16.74 -6.90
N LEU A 34 10.71 15.98 -6.26
CA LEU A 34 11.08 14.95 -5.27
C LEU A 34 11.39 13.59 -5.89
N LEU A 35 10.69 13.20 -6.95
CA LEU A 35 10.84 11.88 -7.57
C LEU A 35 12.29 11.52 -8.01
N PRO A 36 13.11 12.45 -8.54
CA PRO A 36 14.51 12.14 -8.88
C PRO A 36 15.45 12.10 -7.67
N THR A 37 14.95 12.32 -6.46
CA THR A 37 15.74 12.37 -5.21
C THR A 37 15.50 11.15 -4.33
N ASP A 38 16.28 11.03 -3.26
CA ASP A 38 16.13 9.97 -2.27
C ASP A 38 15.06 10.28 -1.19
N ALA A 39 14.23 11.31 -1.37
CA ALA A 39 13.31 11.83 -0.35
C ALA A 39 12.42 10.76 0.33
N ASP A 40 11.97 9.76 -0.44
CA ASP A 40 11.10 8.68 0.06
C ASP A 40 11.76 7.29 0.09
N VAL A 41 13.03 7.18 -0.32
CA VAL A 41 13.71 5.88 -0.47
C VAL A 41 13.79 5.13 0.85
N ASP A 42 14.19 5.81 1.92
CA ASP A 42 14.31 5.19 3.25
C ASP A 42 12.94 4.81 3.83
N ASN A 43 11.91 5.62 3.57
CA ASN A 43 10.54 5.34 4.01
C ASN A 43 10.02 4.05 3.36
N VAL A 44 10.18 3.92 2.04
CA VAL A 44 9.75 2.73 1.28
C VAL A 44 10.51 1.47 1.75
N ARG A 45 11.83 1.57 1.97
CA ARG A 45 12.64 0.44 2.46
C ARG A 45 12.26 0.01 3.87
N GLN A 46 11.97 0.96 4.76
CA GLN A 46 11.54 0.66 6.12
C GLN A 46 10.16 -0.03 6.14
N GLU A 47 9.24 0.43 5.30
CA GLU A 47 7.92 -0.19 5.16
C GLU A 47 8.03 -1.62 4.60
N GLU A 48 8.85 -1.85 3.58
CA GLU A 48 9.14 -3.19 3.06
C GLU A 48 9.70 -4.12 4.15
N ALA A 49 10.71 -3.65 4.90
CA ALA A 49 11.34 -4.42 5.97
C ALA A 49 10.34 -4.76 7.08
N LEU A 50 9.44 -3.84 7.45
CA LEU A 50 8.38 -4.08 8.42
C LEU A 50 7.45 -5.21 7.95
N PHE A 51 7.01 -5.20 6.70
CA PHE A 51 6.14 -6.24 6.17
C PHE A 51 6.84 -7.60 6.07
N GLN A 52 8.12 -7.63 5.67
CA GLN A 52 8.91 -8.86 5.69
C GLN A 52 9.04 -9.44 7.10
N GLN A 53 9.27 -8.60 8.12
CA GLN A 53 9.31 -9.03 9.53
C GLN A 53 7.97 -9.58 10.02
N MET A 54 6.85 -9.12 9.44
CA MET A 54 5.51 -9.67 9.69
C MET A 54 5.25 -10.99 8.95
N GLY A 55 6.23 -11.54 8.22
CA GLY A 55 6.09 -12.77 7.44
C GLY A 55 5.38 -12.57 6.11
N ILE A 56 5.27 -11.34 5.62
CA ILE A 56 4.66 -11.04 4.32
C ILE A 56 5.71 -11.19 3.24
N SER A 57 5.44 -12.08 2.28
CA SER A 57 6.36 -12.42 1.19
C SER A 57 5.75 -12.23 -0.20
N GLY A 58 4.57 -11.63 -0.30
CA GLY A 58 3.85 -11.48 -1.57
C GLY A 58 2.68 -10.52 -1.52
N VAL A 59 2.28 -10.05 -2.70
CA VAL A 59 1.16 -9.11 -2.91
C VAL A 59 0.09 -9.72 -3.83
N PRO A 60 -1.19 -9.31 -3.69
CA PRO A 60 -1.71 -8.43 -2.63
C PRO A 60 -1.79 -9.17 -1.28
N THR A 61 -1.63 -8.43 -0.18
CA THR A 61 -1.84 -8.92 1.19
C THR A 61 -2.73 -7.93 1.94
N TYR A 62 -3.76 -8.44 2.60
CA TYR A 62 -4.70 -7.65 3.41
C TYR A 62 -4.44 -7.92 4.89
N ILE A 63 -4.30 -6.87 5.70
CA ILE A 63 -4.02 -6.97 7.13
C ILE A 63 -5.13 -6.28 7.92
N ALA A 64 -5.70 -6.95 8.91
CA ALA A 64 -6.68 -6.38 9.82
C ALA A 64 -6.21 -6.46 11.28
N ASN A 65 -6.48 -5.39 12.03
CA ASN A 65 -6.09 -5.22 13.44
C ASN A 65 -4.61 -5.53 13.73
N ARG A 66 -3.72 -5.32 12.73
CA ARG A 66 -2.28 -5.67 12.78
C ARG A 66 -1.99 -7.13 13.18
N ARG A 67 -2.94 -8.05 12.99
CA ARG A 67 -2.85 -9.44 13.50
C ARG A 67 -3.30 -10.50 12.50
N VAL A 68 -4.37 -10.23 11.75
CA VAL A 68 -4.93 -11.22 10.82
C VAL A 68 -4.55 -10.79 9.41
N ALA A 69 -3.83 -11.65 8.69
CA ALA A 69 -3.46 -11.42 7.30
C ALA A 69 -4.14 -12.42 6.37
N VAL A 70 -4.57 -11.95 5.20
CA VAL A 70 -4.99 -12.76 4.07
C VAL A 70 -4.08 -12.41 2.89
N GLN A 71 -3.33 -13.39 2.40
CA GLN A 71 -2.39 -13.22 1.29
C GLN A 71 -2.99 -13.74 -0.01
N GLY A 72 -2.75 -13.02 -1.11
CA GLY A 72 -3.18 -13.38 -2.47
C GLY A 72 -4.43 -12.63 -2.96
N ALA A 73 -4.66 -12.74 -4.27
CA ALA A 73 -5.85 -12.22 -4.94
C ALA A 73 -7.06 -13.12 -4.63
N GLU A 74 -7.63 -12.94 -3.45
CA GLU A 74 -8.76 -13.72 -2.95
C GLU A 74 -10.11 -13.21 -3.46
N THR A 75 -11.13 -14.06 -3.36
CA THR A 75 -12.48 -13.68 -3.81
C THR A 75 -13.09 -12.60 -2.92
N ALA A 76 -13.99 -11.80 -3.49
CA ALA A 76 -14.71 -10.75 -2.75
C ALA A 76 -15.45 -11.31 -1.52
N GLU A 77 -16.00 -12.53 -1.62
CA GLU A 77 -16.68 -13.19 -0.51
C GLU A 77 -15.72 -13.57 0.61
N LYS A 78 -14.50 -14.00 0.29
CA LYS A 78 -13.48 -14.32 1.30
C LYS A 78 -12.99 -13.05 1.99
N LEU A 79 -12.76 -11.97 1.23
CA LEU A 79 -12.41 -10.67 1.79
C LEU A 79 -13.53 -10.09 2.66
N ALA A 80 -14.78 -10.20 2.24
CA ALA A 80 -15.93 -9.75 3.03
C ALA A 80 -16.07 -10.53 4.35
N ARG A 81 -15.84 -11.86 4.33
CA ARG A 81 -15.79 -12.66 5.56
C ARG A 81 -14.62 -12.25 6.46
N PHE A 82 -13.44 -12.09 5.89
CA PHE A 82 -12.26 -11.61 6.62
C PHE A 82 -12.52 -10.27 7.33
N LEU A 83 -13.13 -9.29 6.65
CA LEU A 83 -13.49 -8.01 7.25
C LEU A 83 -14.51 -8.15 8.38
N LYS A 84 -15.55 -8.98 8.20
CA LYS A 84 -16.54 -9.26 9.25
C LYS A 84 -15.92 -9.91 10.48
N ASP A 85 -15.06 -10.92 10.28
CA ASP A 85 -14.36 -11.61 11.36
C ASP A 85 -13.40 -10.68 12.11
N ALA A 86 -12.71 -9.79 11.38
CA ALA A 86 -11.84 -8.79 11.98
C ALA A 86 -12.61 -7.74 12.79
N ALA A 87 -13.76 -7.28 12.28
CA ALA A 87 -14.62 -6.33 12.97
C ALA A 87 -15.26 -6.93 14.23
N ALA A 88 -15.59 -8.22 14.22
CA ALA A 88 -16.11 -8.91 15.41
C ALA A 88 -15.05 -9.09 16.51
N ARG A 89 -13.76 -9.04 16.15
CA ARG A 89 -12.60 -9.18 17.05
C ARG A 89 -11.93 -7.84 17.30
N LEU A 90 -12.71 -6.77 17.54
CA LEU A 90 -12.20 -5.47 17.97
C LEU A 90 -11.12 -5.70 19.03
N PRO A 91 -9.95 -5.07 18.93
CA PRO A 91 -8.93 -5.21 19.96
C PRO A 91 -9.58 -4.83 21.29
N GLU A 92 -9.46 -5.70 22.31
CA GLU A 92 -9.67 -5.24 23.68
C GLU A 92 -8.81 -3.98 23.83
N GLU A 93 -9.43 -2.87 24.26
CA GLU A 93 -8.72 -1.66 24.56
C GLU A 93 -7.55 -2.04 25.46
N ARG A 94 -6.33 -1.84 24.99
CA ARG A 94 -5.16 -1.96 25.87
C ARG A 94 -5.40 -0.90 26.94
N PRO A 95 -5.51 -1.26 28.24
CA PRO A 95 -5.74 -0.26 29.26
C PRO A 95 -4.65 0.81 29.12
N ALA A 96 -5.07 2.07 29.14
CA ALA A 96 -4.14 3.19 29.12
C ALA A 96 -3.21 3.07 30.34
N GLY A 97 -1.93 2.77 30.10
CA GLY A 97 -0.87 2.95 31.08
C GLY A 97 -0.10 1.70 31.48
N SER A 98 1.20 1.72 31.21
CA SER A 98 2.24 1.84 32.25
C SER A 98 3.44 2.55 31.64
#